data_AF-A0A0A2VW61-F1
#
_entry.id   AF-A0A0A2VW61-F1
#
_cell.length_a   1.000
_cell.length_b   1.000
_cell.length_c   1.000
_cell.angle_alpha   90.00
_cell.angle_beta   90.00
_cell.angle_gamma   90.00
#
_symmetry.space_group_name_H-M   'P 1'
#
loop_
_entity.id
_entity.type
_entity.pdbx_description
1 polymer ?
#
loop_
_entity_poly.entity_id
_entity_poly.type
_entity_poly.pdbx_seq_one_letter_code
_entity_poly.pdbx_strand_id
1 'polypeptide(L)'
;MSVAQAVRLWGYPASSRDIDDMFVRHVRGELSALPWSEEELLAESSTITTHLAALNRRGWWTVASQPAVNSVRSTDPTFGWGPANGFVFQKAFVEFFLSSADWASLKDRLQAPGVRAVVCFYAGNAKGDLVSSDNSGSAAAATAAASTNAVTWGVFPSKEIVTPTIIEEVSFRAWCEEAFGIWDEWSRVYAKGSPSATLLSGIRDDYWLVNVIHHDFVDQQALWDLLLA
;
A
#
# COMPACT_ATOMS: atom_id res chain seq x y z
N MET A 1 -17.65 -3.06 -12.72
CA MET A 1 -17.79 -1.97 -13.73
C MET A 1 -17.97 -2.56 -15.13
N SER A 2 -18.77 -1.95 -16.04
CA SER A 2 -18.83 -2.43 -17.45
C SER A 2 -17.61 -2.00 -18.26
N VAL A 3 -17.27 -2.72 -19.34
CA VAL A 3 -16.14 -2.37 -20.24
C VAL A 3 -16.22 -0.93 -20.75
N ALA A 4 -17.41 -0.47 -21.16
CA ALA A 4 -17.61 0.89 -21.64
C ALA A 4 -17.36 1.95 -20.56
N GLN A 5 -17.74 1.67 -19.31
CA GLN A 5 -17.44 2.55 -18.17
C GLN A 5 -15.94 2.57 -17.85
N ALA A 6 -15.30 1.40 -17.84
CA ALA A 6 -13.85 1.26 -17.60
C ALA A 6 -13.03 2.03 -18.64
N VAL A 7 -13.34 1.87 -19.93
CA VAL A 7 -12.68 2.63 -21.01
C VAL A 7 -12.93 4.13 -20.88
N ARG A 8 -14.14 4.55 -20.51
CA ARG A 8 -14.44 5.97 -20.31
C ARG A 8 -13.65 6.56 -19.14
N LEU A 9 -13.42 5.78 -18.08
CA LEU A 9 -12.76 6.23 -16.87
C LEU A 9 -11.23 6.21 -17.01
N TRP A 10 -10.69 5.12 -17.54
CA TRP A 10 -9.25 4.83 -17.58
C TRP A 10 -8.60 5.11 -18.94
N GLY A 11 -9.38 5.35 -19.98
CA GLY A 11 -8.87 5.57 -21.33
C GLY A 11 -8.16 4.34 -21.89
N TYR A 12 -7.12 4.55 -22.69
CA TYR A 12 -6.29 3.51 -23.32
C TYR A 12 -4.81 3.76 -22.97
N PRO A 13 -4.36 3.40 -21.75
CA PRO A 13 -2.97 3.62 -21.35
C PRO A 13 -2.05 2.82 -22.28
N ALA A 14 -0.96 3.43 -22.75
CA ALA A 14 -0.02 2.81 -23.69
C ALA A 14 1.44 2.88 -23.22
N SER A 15 1.69 3.53 -22.09
CA SER A 15 2.98 3.62 -21.41
C SER A 15 2.80 3.56 -19.89
N SER A 16 3.87 3.23 -19.16
CA SER A 16 3.87 3.30 -17.69
C SER A 16 3.53 4.70 -17.18
N ARG A 17 3.94 5.74 -17.90
CA ARG A 17 3.62 7.13 -17.57
C ARG A 17 2.12 7.42 -17.56
N ASP A 18 1.35 6.78 -18.46
CA ASP A 18 -0.11 6.93 -18.45
C ASP A 18 -0.69 6.35 -17.15
N ILE A 19 -0.10 5.26 -16.64
CA ILE A 19 -0.47 4.65 -15.36
C ILE A 19 -0.06 5.56 -14.19
N ASP A 20 1.16 6.11 -14.20
CA ASP A 20 1.62 7.09 -13.21
C ASP A 20 0.62 8.25 -13.08
N ASP A 21 0.26 8.85 -14.21
CA ASP A 21 -0.66 9.98 -14.27
C ASP A 21 -2.07 9.59 -13.78
N MET A 22 -2.54 8.37 -14.08
CA MET A 22 -3.81 7.85 -13.54
C MET A 22 -3.79 7.75 -12.02
N PHE A 23 -2.76 7.15 -11.43
CA PHE A 23 -2.64 7.00 -9.98
C PHE A 23 -2.47 8.37 -9.29
N VAL A 24 -1.72 9.30 -9.88
CA VAL A 24 -1.59 10.68 -9.38
C VAL A 24 -2.92 11.41 -9.38
N ARG A 25 -3.69 11.30 -10.47
CA ARG A 25 -5.02 11.91 -10.58
C ARG A 25 -5.98 11.31 -9.55
N HIS A 26 -5.93 10.00 -9.33
CA HIS A 26 -6.77 9.34 -8.33
C HIS A 26 -6.48 9.86 -6.92
N VAL A 27 -5.21 9.88 -6.49
CA VAL A 27 -4.86 10.37 -5.13
C VAL A 27 -5.11 11.87 -4.93
N ARG A 28 -5.37 12.62 -6.01
CA ARG A 28 -5.79 14.03 -5.97
C ARG A 28 -7.30 14.23 -6.06
N GLY A 29 -8.09 13.16 -6.19
CA GLY A 29 -9.54 13.23 -6.38
C GLY A 29 -9.97 13.64 -7.80
N GLU A 30 -9.05 13.65 -8.77
CA GLU A 30 -9.31 14.00 -10.18
C GLU A 30 -9.71 12.77 -11.03
N LEU A 31 -9.61 11.57 -10.46
CA LEU A 31 -10.07 10.31 -11.02
C LEU A 31 -10.84 9.54 -9.93
N SER A 32 -12.11 9.23 -10.21
CA SER A 32 -13.03 8.73 -9.18
C SER A 32 -12.75 7.31 -8.70
N ALA A 33 -12.07 6.49 -9.51
CA ALA A 33 -11.77 5.11 -9.14
C ALA A 33 -10.59 4.54 -9.93
N LEU A 34 -9.90 3.60 -9.29
CA LEU A 34 -8.91 2.69 -9.88
C LEU A 34 -9.41 1.25 -9.75
N PRO A 35 -8.80 0.27 -10.45
CA PRO A 35 -9.21 -1.13 -10.33
C PRO A 35 -9.21 -1.68 -8.88
N TRP A 36 -8.32 -1.17 -8.01
CA TRP A 36 -8.23 -1.57 -6.60
C TRP A 36 -8.99 -0.65 -5.64
N SER A 37 -9.56 0.46 -6.13
CA SER A 37 -10.22 1.46 -5.28
C SER A 37 -11.46 2.00 -6.00
N GLU A 38 -12.62 1.53 -5.55
CA GLU A 38 -13.92 1.96 -6.07
C GLU A 38 -14.51 3.17 -5.32
N GLU A 39 -13.87 3.59 -4.23
CA GLU A 39 -14.34 4.66 -3.33
C GLU A 39 -13.48 5.92 -3.43
N GLU A 40 -14.06 7.05 -3.01
CA GLU A 40 -13.30 8.28 -2.83
C GLU A 40 -12.27 8.13 -1.70
N LEU A 41 -11.18 8.89 -1.79
CA LEU A 41 -10.17 8.89 -0.73
C LEU A 41 -10.80 9.30 0.61
N LEU A 42 -10.53 8.49 1.63
CA LEU A 42 -10.89 8.84 3.00
C LEU A 42 -10.23 10.15 3.41
N ALA A 43 -10.88 10.88 4.31
CA ALA A 43 -10.40 12.16 4.81
C ALA A 43 -8.98 12.07 5.40
N GLU A 44 -8.60 10.95 6.01
CA GLU A 44 -7.25 10.73 6.51
C GLU A 44 -6.17 10.80 5.42
N SER A 45 -6.45 10.27 4.23
CA SER A 45 -5.51 10.23 3.10
C SER A 45 -5.14 11.63 2.61
N SER A 46 -5.99 12.63 2.85
CA SER A 46 -5.70 14.03 2.52
C SER A 46 -4.43 14.56 3.18
N THR A 47 -4.05 14.01 4.34
CA THR A 47 -2.84 14.40 5.08
C THR A 47 -1.55 13.93 4.41
N ILE A 48 -1.63 12.90 3.55
CA ILE A 48 -0.48 12.25 2.91
C ILE A 48 -0.56 12.26 1.38
N THR A 49 -1.58 12.89 0.78
CA THR A 49 -1.76 13.01 -0.68
C THR A 49 -0.50 13.45 -1.42
N THR A 50 0.27 14.40 -0.86
CA THR A 50 1.51 14.88 -1.51
C THR A 50 2.56 13.77 -1.61
N HIS A 51 2.71 12.95 -0.57
CA HIS A 51 3.64 11.83 -0.56
C HIS A 51 3.17 10.71 -1.50
N LEU A 52 1.89 10.35 -1.46
CA LEU A 52 1.30 9.36 -2.36
C LEU A 52 1.46 9.78 -3.83
N ALA A 53 1.21 11.05 -4.14
CA ALA A 53 1.40 11.57 -5.49
C ALA A 53 2.88 11.57 -5.92
N ALA A 54 3.83 11.75 -4.99
CA ALA A 54 5.26 11.66 -5.29
C ALA A 54 5.68 10.22 -5.60
N LEU A 55 5.20 9.23 -4.83
CA LEU A 55 5.41 7.81 -5.12
C LEU A 55 4.80 7.42 -6.47
N ASN A 56 3.54 7.80 -6.72
CA ASN A 56 2.86 7.48 -7.96
C ASN A 56 3.57 8.08 -9.19
N ARG A 57 4.12 9.30 -9.10
CA ARG A 57 4.94 9.90 -10.18
C ARG A 57 6.26 9.17 -10.45
N ARG A 58 6.76 8.40 -9.49
CA ARG A 58 7.97 7.58 -9.63
C ARG A 58 7.66 6.21 -10.27
N GLY A 59 6.39 5.87 -10.48
CA GLY A 59 5.97 4.52 -10.88
C GLY A 59 5.75 3.57 -9.71
N TRP A 60 5.59 4.11 -8.49
CA TRP A 60 5.27 3.34 -7.28
C TRP A 60 3.80 3.55 -6.96
N TRP A 61 2.97 2.66 -7.49
CA TRP A 61 1.53 2.86 -7.60
C TRP A 61 0.79 2.42 -6.35
N THR A 62 0.39 3.38 -5.52
CA THR A 62 -0.21 3.16 -4.20
C THR A 62 -1.64 2.64 -4.29
N VAL A 63 -1.92 1.53 -3.61
CA VAL A 63 -3.25 0.89 -3.56
C VAL A 63 -3.87 0.88 -2.15
N ALA A 64 -3.06 0.98 -1.10
CA ALA A 64 -3.53 1.19 0.26
C ALA A 64 -2.53 2.03 1.06
N SER A 65 -3.00 2.82 2.02
CA SER A 65 -2.14 3.64 2.85
C SER A 65 -2.86 4.09 4.11
N GLN A 66 -2.09 4.36 5.16
CA GLN A 66 -2.58 5.02 6.37
C GLN A 66 -1.48 5.95 6.91
N PRO A 67 -1.80 7.18 7.35
CA PRO A 67 -0.83 8.06 8.00
C PRO A 67 -0.48 7.57 9.41
N ALA A 68 0.63 8.07 9.96
CA ALA A 68 0.92 7.88 11.38
C ALA A 68 0.12 8.89 12.22
N VAL A 69 -0.45 8.39 13.31
CA VAL A 69 -1.25 9.18 14.24
C VAL A 69 -0.83 8.84 15.65
N ASN A 70 -0.53 9.87 16.44
CA ASN A 70 -0.06 9.72 17.81
C ASN A 70 -1.04 10.39 18.77
N SER A 71 -1.84 9.57 19.47
CA SER A 71 -2.67 9.99 20.60
C SER A 71 -3.73 11.04 20.26
N VAL A 72 -4.46 10.88 19.15
CA VAL A 72 -5.61 11.75 18.84
C VAL A 72 -6.82 11.36 19.69
N ARG A 73 -7.73 12.30 19.92
CA ARG A 73 -8.97 12.02 20.66
C ARG A 73 -9.82 11.00 19.89
N SER A 74 -10.47 10.09 20.59
CA SER A 74 -11.43 9.16 19.96
C SER A 74 -12.64 9.85 19.29
N THR A 75 -12.85 11.13 19.59
CA THR A 75 -13.87 11.99 18.97
C THR A 75 -13.31 12.90 17.87
N ASP A 76 -12.06 12.70 17.45
CA ASP A 76 -11.48 13.43 16.32
C ASP A 76 -12.32 13.20 15.05
N PRO A 77 -12.64 14.25 14.27
CA PRO A 77 -13.54 14.13 13.13
C PRO A 77 -12.97 13.34 11.95
N THR A 78 -11.65 13.15 11.90
CA THR A 78 -10.95 12.47 10.79
C THR A 78 -10.48 11.09 11.22
N PHE A 79 -9.85 10.99 12.38
CA PHE A 79 -9.17 9.77 12.85
C PHE A 79 -9.90 9.09 14.03
N GLY A 80 -10.89 9.75 14.62
CA GLY A 80 -11.56 9.28 15.82
C GLY A 80 -12.49 8.11 15.55
N TRP A 81 -12.42 7.10 16.42
CA TRP A 81 -13.36 5.99 16.45
C TRP A 81 -13.48 5.43 17.87
N GLY A 82 -14.52 4.62 18.12
CA GLY A 82 -14.76 3.99 19.42
C GLY A 82 -15.41 4.90 20.47
N PRO A 83 -15.44 4.48 21.75
CA PRO A 83 -16.04 5.27 22.83
C PRO A 83 -15.38 6.64 23.03
N ALA A 84 -16.18 7.63 23.45
CA ALA A 84 -15.66 8.95 23.82
C ALA A 84 -14.67 8.90 24.99
N ASN A 85 -13.85 9.95 25.12
CA ASN A 85 -12.79 10.10 26.13
C ASN A 85 -11.63 9.10 26.03
N GLY A 86 -11.46 8.46 24.86
CA GLY A 86 -10.30 7.62 24.56
C GLY A 86 -9.28 8.32 23.67
N PHE A 87 -8.26 7.56 23.30
CA PHE A 87 -7.22 7.95 22.36
C PHE A 87 -7.01 6.89 21.27
N VAL A 88 -6.76 7.35 20.06
CA VAL A 88 -6.49 6.53 18.87
C VAL A 88 -5.06 6.76 18.39
N PHE A 89 -4.47 5.69 17.86
CA PHE A 89 -3.12 5.66 17.35
C PHE A 89 -3.07 4.87 16.05
N GLN A 90 -2.18 5.27 15.14
CA GLN A 90 -1.93 4.62 13.87
C GLN A 90 -0.43 4.60 13.59
N LYS A 91 0.10 3.45 13.15
CA LYS A 91 1.38 3.39 12.44
C LYS A 91 1.15 3.78 10.99
N ALA A 92 2.14 4.46 10.40
CA ALA A 92 2.13 4.70 8.97
C ALA A 92 2.42 3.40 8.22
N PHE A 93 1.63 3.12 7.18
CA PHE A 93 1.97 2.12 6.18
C PHE A 93 1.57 2.60 4.79
N VAL A 94 2.22 2.03 3.78
CA VAL A 94 1.81 2.19 2.39
C VAL A 94 2.02 0.89 1.64
N GLU A 95 1.06 0.56 0.80
CA GLU A 95 1.09 -0.58 -0.10
C GLU A 95 1.02 -0.10 -1.54
N PHE A 96 1.93 -0.60 -2.37
CA PHE A 96 2.07 -0.13 -3.74
C PHE A 96 2.68 -1.18 -4.67
N PHE A 97 2.40 -1.04 -5.96
CA PHE A 97 3.08 -1.77 -7.02
C PHE A 97 4.34 -1.04 -7.47
N LEU A 98 5.43 -1.77 -7.72
CA LEU A 98 6.67 -1.25 -8.31
C LEU A 98 7.36 -2.30 -9.20
N SER A 99 8.19 -1.85 -10.14
CA SER A 99 8.95 -2.75 -11.03
C SER A 99 9.90 -3.66 -10.26
N SER A 100 10.27 -4.81 -10.83
CA SER A 100 11.26 -5.71 -10.23
C SER A 100 12.62 -5.03 -9.99
N ALA A 101 13.00 -4.08 -10.85
CA ALA A 101 14.24 -3.32 -10.71
C ALA A 101 14.22 -2.37 -9.49
N ASP A 102 13.12 -1.65 -9.31
CA ASP A 102 12.95 -0.79 -8.14
C ASP A 102 12.79 -1.59 -6.86
N TRP A 103 12.12 -2.75 -6.92
CA TRP A 103 11.99 -3.64 -5.77
C TRP A 103 13.36 -4.13 -5.29
N ALA A 104 14.26 -4.53 -6.19
CA ALA A 104 15.61 -4.93 -5.80
C ALA A 104 16.33 -3.81 -5.01
N SER A 105 16.23 -2.57 -5.49
CA SER A 105 16.85 -1.41 -4.84
C SER A 105 16.17 -1.06 -3.50
N LEU A 106 14.84 -1.09 -3.45
CA LEU A 106 14.09 -0.81 -2.22
C LEU A 106 14.36 -1.86 -1.15
N LYS A 107 14.38 -3.14 -1.52
CA LYS A 107 14.65 -4.26 -0.62
C LYS A 107 15.98 -4.08 0.11
N ASP A 108 17.06 -3.73 -0.60
CA ASP A 108 18.36 -3.48 0.01
C ASP A 108 18.32 -2.34 1.04
N ARG A 109 17.56 -1.27 0.76
CA ARG A 109 17.35 -0.17 1.72
C ARG A 109 16.56 -0.62 2.94
N LEU A 110 15.48 -1.38 2.75
CA LEU A 110 14.63 -1.90 3.83
C LEU A 110 15.38 -2.87 4.75
N GLN A 111 16.34 -3.63 4.21
CA GLN A 111 17.15 -4.58 4.96
C GLN A 111 18.40 -3.96 5.62
N ALA A 112 18.68 -2.68 5.39
CA ALA A 112 19.81 -2.00 6.00
C ALA A 112 19.68 -2.02 7.55
N PRO A 113 20.78 -2.21 8.31
CA PRO A 113 20.72 -2.43 9.76
C PRO A 113 19.92 -1.40 10.57
N GLY A 114 19.97 -0.13 10.18
CA GLY A 114 19.21 0.95 10.84
C GLY A 114 17.73 0.96 10.46
N VAL A 115 17.38 0.55 9.24
CA VAL A 115 16.01 0.57 8.72
C VAL A 115 15.24 -0.68 9.16
N ARG A 116 15.86 -1.87 9.05
CA ARG A 116 15.23 -3.15 9.42
C ARG A 116 14.80 -3.25 10.89
N ALA A 117 15.33 -2.38 11.75
CA ALA A 117 14.97 -2.35 13.17
C ALA A 117 13.66 -1.58 13.43
N VAL A 118 13.24 -0.73 12.49
CA VAL A 118 12.08 0.17 12.64
C VAL A 118 11.04 0.00 11.53
N VAL A 119 11.26 -0.94 10.60
CA VAL A 119 10.36 -1.22 9.48
C VAL A 119 10.05 -2.71 9.39
N CYS A 120 8.79 -3.02 9.13
CA CYS A 120 8.33 -4.32 8.67
C CYS A 120 7.82 -4.19 7.22
N PHE A 121 8.02 -5.23 6.41
CA PHE A 121 7.49 -5.26 5.05
C PHE A 121 7.07 -6.65 4.61
N TYR A 122 6.14 -6.68 3.66
CA TYR A 122 5.75 -7.87 2.90
C TYR A 122 5.78 -7.53 1.41
N ALA A 123 6.26 -8.45 0.59
CA ALA A 123 6.39 -8.26 -0.85
C ALA A 123 6.07 -9.55 -1.59
N GLY A 124 5.24 -9.47 -2.62
CA GLY A 124 4.88 -10.60 -3.47
C GLY A 124 4.75 -10.23 -4.94
N ASN A 125 4.79 -11.22 -5.83
CA ASN A 125 4.64 -11.02 -7.27
C ASN A 125 3.65 -12.02 -7.90
N ALA A 126 3.27 -11.79 -9.17
CA ALA A 126 2.35 -12.66 -9.90
C ALA A 126 2.86 -14.10 -10.13
N LYS A 127 4.16 -14.37 -9.88
CA LYS A 127 4.78 -15.69 -10.01
C LYS A 127 4.66 -16.52 -8.72
N GLY A 128 4.11 -15.93 -7.65
CA GLY A 128 3.96 -16.56 -6.35
C GLY A 128 5.18 -16.45 -5.44
N ASP A 129 6.20 -15.67 -5.83
CA ASP A 129 7.31 -15.37 -4.94
C ASP A 129 6.82 -14.49 -3.80
N LEU A 130 7.31 -14.74 -2.57
CA LEU A 130 7.02 -13.93 -1.40
C LEU A 130 8.29 -13.66 -0.61
N VAL A 131 8.46 -12.41 -0.17
CA VAL A 131 9.55 -11.96 0.70
C VAL A 131 8.96 -11.11 1.82
N SER A 132 9.35 -11.38 3.06
CA SER A 132 8.94 -10.59 4.23
C SER A 132 10.13 -10.25 5.10
N SER A 133 10.00 -9.24 5.96
CA SER A 133 11.06 -8.86 6.92
C SER A 133 11.53 -10.05 7.76
N ASP A 134 10.61 -10.94 8.12
CA ASP A 134 10.87 -12.10 8.98
C ASP A 134 11.56 -13.24 8.23
N ASN A 135 11.30 -13.40 6.93
CA ASN A 135 11.92 -14.45 6.12
C ASN A 135 13.24 -13.99 5.44
N SER A 136 13.70 -12.77 5.75
CA SER A 136 14.76 -12.10 5.00
C SER A 136 16.22 -12.41 5.42
N GLY A 137 16.43 -13.51 6.15
CA GLY A 137 17.76 -14.15 6.26
C GLY A 137 18.59 -13.87 7.52
N SER A 138 17.99 -13.42 8.63
CA SER A 138 18.68 -13.49 9.93
C SER A 138 18.55 -14.90 10.52
N ALA A 139 19.62 -15.45 11.09
CA ALA A 139 19.58 -16.78 11.74
C ALA A 139 18.61 -16.87 12.94
N ALA A 140 18.15 -15.72 13.46
CA ALA A 140 17.09 -15.63 14.47
C ALA A 140 15.66 -15.61 13.88
N ALA A 141 15.55 -15.48 12.56
CA ALA A 141 14.28 -15.31 11.85
C ALA A 141 13.68 -16.64 11.36
N ALA A 142 14.50 -17.69 11.21
CA ALA A 142 14.06 -19.03 10.82
C ALA A 142 13.14 -19.74 11.85
N THR A 143 13.01 -19.18 13.05
CA THR A 143 12.14 -19.70 14.13
C THR A 143 11.10 -18.69 14.60
N ALA A 144 11.05 -17.50 14.00
CA ALA A 144 10.06 -16.49 14.34
C ALA A 144 8.74 -16.82 13.63
N ALA A 145 7.64 -16.89 14.38
CA ALA A 145 6.32 -16.89 13.78
C ALA A 145 6.17 -15.62 12.91
N ALA A 146 5.48 -15.72 11.77
CA ALA A 146 5.21 -14.58 10.91
C ALA A 146 4.68 -13.41 11.75
N SER A 147 5.31 -12.23 11.62
CA SER A 147 4.96 -11.07 12.42
C SER A 147 3.53 -10.62 12.13
N THR A 148 2.79 -10.36 13.21
CA THR A 148 1.47 -9.75 13.19
C THR A 148 1.64 -8.29 13.59
N ASN A 149 1.33 -7.36 12.70
CA ASN A 149 1.53 -5.94 12.92
C ASN A 149 0.20 -5.24 13.21
N ALA A 150 -0.05 -4.94 14.49
CA ALA A 150 -1.09 -3.98 14.84
C ALA A 150 -0.68 -2.59 14.33
N VAL A 151 -1.45 -2.06 13.38
CA VAL A 151 -1.21 -0.75 12.74
C VAL A 151 -2.20 0.30 13.19
N THR A 152 -3.34 -0.08 13.75
CA THR A 152 -4.32 0.86 14.33
C THR A 152 -4.77 0.32 15.67
N TRP A 153 -4.74 1.15 16.70
CA TRP A 153 -5.21 0.77 18.04
C TRP A 153 -5.83 1.94 18.80
N GLY A 154 -6.64 1.60 19.79
CA GLY A 154 -7.34 2.55 20.64
C GLY A 154 -7.29 2.17 22.10
N VAL A 155 -7.15 3.18 22.96
CA VAL A 155 -7.19 3.06 24.42
C VAL A 155 -8.42 3.83 24.91
N PHE A 156 -9.35 3.13 25.55
CA PHE A 156 -10.63 3.69 25.97
C PHE A 156 -10.88 3.48 27.46
N PRO A 157 -11.61 4.38 28.14
CA PRO A 157 -11.96 4.20 29.54
C PRO A 157 -12.68 2.86 29.79
N SER A 158 -12.21 2.12 30.80
CA SER A 158 -12.81 0.85 31.24
C SER A 158 -12.86 -0.25 30.17
N LYS A 159 -11.94 -0.21 29.18
CA LYS A 159 -11.76 -1.27 28.18
C LYS A 159 -10.29 -1.66 28.06
N GLU A 160 -10.06 -2.91 27.64
CA GLU A 160 -8.74 -3.33 27.14
C GLU A 160 -8.38 -2.57 25.85
N ILE A 161 -7.11 -2.63 25.46
CA ILE A 161 -6.64 -2.03 24.21
C ILE A 161 -7.32 -2.75 23.04
N VAL A 162 -7.87 -1.99 22.10
CA VAL A 162 -8.55 -2.51 20.91
C VAL A 162 -7.66 -2.30 19.69
N THR A 163 -7.42 -3.35 18.91
CA THR A 163 -6.59 -3.33 17.68
C THR A 163 -7.43 -3.73 16.46
N PRO A 164 -8.21 -2.81 15.86
CA PRO A 164 -9.12 -3.15 14.75
C PRO A 164 -8.39 -3.48 13.44
N THR A 165 -7.19 -2.94 13.23
CA THR A 165 -6.44 -3.10 11.98
C THR A 165 -5.09 -3.74 12.26
N ILE A 166 -4.88 -4.89 11.62
CA ILE A 166 -3.68 -5.71 11.71
C ILE A 166 -3.24 -6.06 10.29
N ILE A 167 -1.93 -6.05 10.06
CA ILE A 167 -1.32 -6.53 8.81
C ILE A 167 -0.46 -7.74 9.15
N GLU A 168 -0.61 -8.82 8.39
CA GLU A 168 0.08 -10.08 8.61
C GLU A 168 0.37 -10.78 7.29
N GLU A 169 1.38 -11.65 7.26
CA GLU A 169 1.86 -12.30 6.03
C GLU A 169 0.78 -13.15 5.34
N VAL A 170 -0.04 -13.87 6.10
CA VAL A 170 -1.07 -14.77 5.55
C VAL A 170 -2.15 -13.97 4.82
N SER A 171 -2.64 -12.90 5.44
CA SER A 171 -3.62 -11.99 4.85
C SER A 171 -3.03 -11.25 3.65
N PHE A 172 -1.78 -10.79 3.73
CA PHE A 172 -1.08 -10.17 2.61
C PHE A 172 -0.90 -11.14 1.42
N ARG A 173 -0.54 -12.40 1.68
CA ARG A 173 -0.37 -13.41 0.62
C ARG A 173 -1.67 -13.64 -0.15
N ALA A 174 -2.79 -13.82 0.55
CA ALA A 174 -4.10 -13.99 -0.08
C ALA A 174 -4.48 -12.75 -0.90
N TRP A 175 -4.33 -11.56 -0.32
CA TRP A 175 -4.58 -10.30 -1.03
C TRP A 175 -3.68 -10.12 -2.26
N CYS A 176 -2.41 -10.50 -2.19
CA CYS A 176 -1.47 -10.37 -3.29
C CYS A 176 -1.94 -11.15 -4.53
N GLU A 177 -2.47 -12.37 -4.36
CA GLU A 177 -3.02 -13.16 -5.47
C GLU A 177 -4.21 -12.45 -6.13
N GLU A 178 -5.13 -11.92 -5.33
CA GLU A 178 -6.29 -11.17 -5.81
C GLU A 178 -5.87 -9.85 -6.50
N ALA A 179 -4.94 -9.11 -5.91
CA ALA A 179 -4.44 -7.85 -6.43
C ALA A 179 -3.78 -8.00 -7.81
N PHE A 180 -3.08 -9.11 -8.05
CA PHE A 180 -2.56 -9.45 -9.39
C PHE A 180 -3.64 -10.00 -10.34
N GLY A 181 -4.69 -10.64 -9.83
CA GLY A 181 -5.89 -10.99 -10.61
C GLY A 181 -6.59 -9.75 -11.18
N ILE A 182 -6.64 -8.66 -10.42
CA ILE A 182 -7.22 -7.37 -10.86
C ILE A 182 -6.48 -6.80 -12.08
N TRP A 183 -5.15 -6.96 -12.18
CA TRP A 183 -4.41 -6.58 -13.39
C TRP A 183 -4.86 -7.38 -14.62
N ASP A 184 -5.13 -8.67 -14.46
CA ASP A 184 -5.65 -9.51 -15.55
C ASP A 184 -7.03 -9.03 -15.99
N GLU A 185 -7.92 -8.74 -15.04
CA GLU A 185 -9.26 -8.21 -15.34
C GLU A 185 -9.19 -6.85 -16.05
N TRP A 186 -8.32 -5.96 -15.59
CA TRP A 186 -8.13 -4.66 -16.24
C TRP A 186 -7.58 -4.81 -17.66
N SER A 187 -6.62 -5.72 -17.90
CA SER A 187 -6.10 -5.98 -19.25
C SER A 187 -7.19 -6.45 -20.23
N ARG A 188 -8.17 -7.22 -19.75
CA ARG A 188 -9.29 -7.78 -20.54
C ARG A 188 -10.35 -6.75 -20.91
N VAL A 189 -10.31 -5.54 -20.34
CA VAL A 189 -11.12 -4.39 -20.81
C VAL A 189 -10.76 -4.03 -22.24
N TYR A 190 -9.51 -4.28 -22.66
CA TYR A 190 -8.98 -3.92 -23.96
C TYR A 190 -8.89 -5.12 -24.91
N ALA A 191 -8.90 -4.84 -26.21
CA ALA A 191 -8.75 -5.88 -27.23
C ALA A 191 -7.40 -6.60 -27.07
N LYS A 192 -7.40 -7.93 -27.22
CA LYS A 192 -6.19 -8.76 -27.12
C LYS A 192 -5.12 -8.27 -28.10
N GLY A 193 -3.90 -8.04 -27.61
CA GLY A 193 -2.77 -7.54 -28.40
C GLY A 193 -2.79 -6.04 -28.68
N SER A 194 -3.77 -5.30 -28.14
CA SER A 194 -3.72 -3.83 -28.15
C SER A 194 -2.57 -3.32 -27.27
N PRO A 195 -2.07 -2.10 -27.50
CA PRO A 195 -1.03 -1.50 -26.66
C PRO A 195 -1.37 -1.52 -25.17
N SER A 196 -2.61 -1.20 -24.80
CA SER A 196 -3.06 -1.22 -23.40
C SER A 196 -3.08 -2.61 -22.79
N ALA A 197 -3.61 -3.61 -23.50
CA ALA A 197 -3.60 -4.99 -23.02
C ALA A 197 -2.16 -5.49 -22.81
N THR A 198 -1.27 -5.24 -23.78
CA THR A 198 0.14 -5.64 -23.70
C THR A 198 0.89 -4.93 -22.57
N LEU A 199 0.65 -3.63 -22.38
CA LEU A 199 1.23 -2.87 -21.27
C LEU A 199 0.82 -3.46 -19.91
N LEU A 200 -0.48 -3.65 -19.68
CA LEU A 200 -1.01 -4.10 -18.39
C LEU A 200 -0.55 -5.53 -18.05
N SER A 201 -0.53 -6.44 -19.03
CA SER A 201 0.03 -7.77 -18.84
C SER A 201 1.54 -7.74 -18.58
N GLY A 202 2.28 -6.88 -19.29
CA GLY A 202 3.72 -6.71 -19.05
C GLY A 202 4.06 -6.17 -17.67
N ILE A 203 3.27 -5.21 -17.18
CA ILE A 203 3.34 -4.70 -15.80
C ILE A 203 3.11 -5.84 -14.81
N ARG A 204 2.01 -6.58 -14.95
CA ARG A 204 1.66 -7.69 -14.07
C ARG A 204 2.80 -8.71 -13.93
N ASP A 205 3.48 -9.02 -15.03
CA ASP A 205 4.50 -10.07 -15.06
C ASP A 205 5.87 -9.62 -14.49
N ASP A 206 6.13 -8.31 -14.44
CA ASP A 206 7.37 -7.72 -13.92
C ASP A 206 7.24 -7.13 -12.51
N TYR A 207 6.06 -6.66 -12.10
CA TYR A 207 5.91 -5.87 -10.88
C TYR A 207 5.79 -6.72 -9.61
N TRP A 208 6.09 -6.07 -8.49
CA TRP A 208 5.87 -6.56 -7.14
C TRP A 208 4.81 -5.71 -6.46
N LEU A 209 3.96 -6.33 -5.65
CA LEU A 209 3.15 -5.66 -4.63
C LEU A 209 3.97 -5.62 -3.35
N VAL A 210 4.12 -4.46 -2.73
CA VAL A 210 4.89 -4.29 -1.50
C VAL A 210 4.10 -3.47 -0.49
N ASN A 211 4.01 -3.98 0.73
CA ASN A 211 3.47 -3.29 1.89
C ASN A 211 4.62 -2.96 2.85
N VAL A 212 4.77 -1.68 3.21
CA VAL A 212 5.82 -1.19 4.13
C VAL A 212 5.17 -0.51 5.32
N ILE A 213 5.54 -0.94 6.53
CA ILE A 213 5.02 -0.43 7.81
C ILE A 213 6.17 0.20 8.58
N HIS A 214 6.04 1.46 8.98
CA HIS A 214 7.01 2.12 9.85
C HIS A 214 6.56 2.05 11.31
N HIS A 215 7.44 1.61 12.21
CA HIS A 215 7.12 1.41 13.63
C HIS A 215 7.24 2.68 14.47
N ASP A 216 8.02 3.67 14.03
CA ASP A 216 8.02 5.00 14.66
C ASP A 216 6.76 5.77 14.22
N PHE A 217 5.68 5.61 14.98
CA PHE A 217 4.43 6.32 14.76
C PHE A 217 4.40 7.70 15.42
N VAL A 218 5.45 8.05 16.18
CA VAL A 218 5.59 9.37 16.80
C VAL A 218 6.10 10.35 15.75
N ASP A 219 7.02 9.92 14.90
CA ASP A 219 7.44 10.66 13.72
C ASP A 219 6.50 10.38 12.53
N GLN A 220 5.67 11.36 12.21
CA GLN A 220 4.70 11.25 11.11
C GLN A 220 5.34 11.24 9.71
N GLN A 221 6.61 11.64 9.59
CA GLN A 221 7.31 11.73 8.31
C GLN A 221 8.24 10.55 8.04
N ALA A 222 8.57 9.75 9.06
CA ALA A 222 9.61 8.72 8.98
C ALA A 222 9.43 7.72 7.83
N LEU A 223 8.19 7.24 7.57
CA LEU A 223 7.91 6.36 6.42
C LEU A 223 8.20 7.07 5.09
N TRP A 224 7.78 8.33 4.97
CA TRP A 224 7.86 9.09 3.73
C TRP A 224 9.30 9.51 3.44
N ASP A 225 10.04 9.94 4.45
CA ASP A 225 11.47 10.24 4.34
C ASP A 225 12.26 9.01 3.90
N LEU A 226 11.91 7.82 4.41
CA LEU A 226 12.54 6.57 3.97
C LEU A 226 12.26 6.24 2.49
N LEU A 227 11.02 6.40 2.05
CA LEU A 227 10.62 5.98 0.70
C LEU A 227 10.98 7.02 -0.38
N LEU A 228 10.94 8.31 -0.04
CA LEU A 228 11.17 9.43 -0.95
C LEU A 228 12.61 9.96 -0.96
N ALA A 229 13.49 9.42 -0.11
CA ALA A 229 14.94 9.65 -0.18
C ALA A 229 15.59 9.08 -1.45
#